data_AF-A0A0E3P7P8-F1
#
_entry.id   AF-A0A0E3P7P8-F1
#
_cell.length_a   1.000
_cell.length_b   1.000
_cell.length_c   1.000
_cell.angle_alpha   90.00
_cell.angle_beta   90.00
_cell.angle_gamma   90.00
#
_symmetry.space_group_name_H-M   'P 1'
#
loop_
_entity.id
_entity.type
_entity.pdbx_description
1 polymer ?
#
loop_
_entity_poly.entity_id
_entity_poly.type
_entity_poly.pdbx_seq_one_letter_code
_entity_poly.pdbx_strand_id
1 'polypeptide(L)' 'MDEGYVTQGDAYPRPDDFIVAPEDVVGVMFFKIPYIGALVRFAGTVEGLLVLVILPALILILQEVSEITSQMKEQK' A
#
# COMPACT_ATOMS: atom_id res chain seq x y z
N MET A 1 -10.55 -10.49 40.02
CA MET A 1 -10.68 -10.60 38.56
C MET A 1 -9.32 -10.21 38.06
N ASP A 2 -8.54 -11.16 37.56
CA ASP A 2 -7.17 -10.87 37.15
C ASP A 2 -7.21 -9.82 36.04
N GLU A 3 -6.67 -8.64 36.30
CA GLU A 3 -6.69 -7.50 35.38
C GLU A 3 -5.74 -7.81 34.22
N GLY A 4 -6.27 -8.01 33.02
CA GLY A 4 -5.47 -8.30 31.83
C GLY A 4 -6.28 -8.33 30.54
N TYR A 5 -5.59 -8.55 29.43
CA TYR A 5 -6.17 -8.55 28.08
C TYR A 5 -6.46 -9.97 27.60
N VAL A 6 -7.63 -10.17 27.00
CA VAL A 6 -7.93 -11.38 26.23
C VAL A 6 -7.62 -11.10 24.76
N THR A 7 -6.68 -11.83 24.19
CA THR A 7 -6.26 -11.67 22.79
C THR A 7 -7.04 -12.61 21.87
N GLN A 8 -7.08 -12.25 20.59
CA GLN A 8 -7.66 -13.07 19.54
C GLN A 8 -6.95 -12.77 18.22
N GLY A 9 -6.62 -13.81 17.46
CA GLY A 9 -6.05 -13.63 16.12
C GLY A 9 -7.09 -13.19 15.08
N ASP A 10 -6.70 -12.30 14.17
CA ASP A 10 -7.58 -11.70 13.14
C ASP A 10 -8.34 -12.72 12.24
N ALA A 11 -7.77 -13.91 12.06
CA ALA A 11 -8.34 -14.97 11.24
C ALA A 11 -8.90 -16.16 12.03
N TYR A 12 -8.88 -16.10 13.38
CA TYR A 12 -9.32 -17.19 14.24
C TYR A 12 -10.63 -16.83 14.95
N PRO A 13 -11.65 -17.72 14.95
CA PRO A 13 -13.01 -17.35 15.38
C PRO A 13 -13.20 -17.34 16.91
N ARG A 14 -12.21 -17.74 17.71
CA ARG A 14 -12.31 -17.80 19.18
C ARG A 14 -11.18 -17.00 19.83
N PRO A 15 -11.39 -16.46 21.03
CA PRO A 15 -10.32 -15.85 21.82
C PRO A 15 -9.30 -16.89 22.27
N ASP A 16 -8.11 -16.42 22.62
CA ASP A 16 -7.08 -17.25 23.24
C ASP A 16 -7.50 -17.65 24.66
N ASP A 17 -7.07 -18.84 25.10
CA ASP A 17 -7.47 -19.41 26.40
C ASP A 17 -6.68 -18.82 27.60
N PHE A 18 -5.76 -17.88 27.36
CA PHE A 18 -4.91 -17.25 28.36
C PHE A 18 -5.10 -15.73 28.40
N ILE A 19 -4.80 -15.13 29.56
CA ILE A 19 -4.84 -13.69 29.78
C ILE A 19 -3.42 -13.12 29.63
N VAL A 20 -3.29 -12.02 28.90
CA VAL A 20 -2.03 -11.27 28.74
C VAL A 20 -1.98 -10.16 29.79
N ALA A 21 -0.91 -10.13 30.58
CA ALA A 21 -0.71 -9.08 31.58
C ALA A 21 -0.44 -7.72 30.89
N PRO A 22 -0.86 -6.58 31.47
CA PRO A 22 -0.60 -5.27 30.86
C PRO A 22 0.87 -4.97 30.61
N GLU A 23 1.77 -5.43 31.49
CA GLU A 23 3.22 -5.32 31.33
C GLU A 23 3.79 -6.09 30.14
N ASP A 24 3.08 -7.10 29.63
CA ASP A 24 3.50 -7.90 28.47
C ASP A 24 3.11 -7.24 27.13
N VAL A 25 2.36 -6.13 27.16
CA VAL A 25 1.97 -5.40 25.94
C VAL A 25 3.13 -4.55 25.43
N VAL A 26 3.79 -5.03 24.38
CA VAL A 26 4.96 -4.36 23.76
C VAL A 26 4.57 -3.11 22.95
N GLY A 27 3.33 -3.04 22.45
CA GLY A 27 2.86 -1.90 21.68
C GLY A 27 1.47 -2.08 21.08
N VAL A 28 0.91 -1.00 20.52
CA VAL A 28 -0.42 -0.97 19.90
C VAL A 28 -0.34 -0.45 18.46
N MET A 29 -1.24 -0.92 17.60
CA MET A 29 -1.35 -0.43 16.22
C MET A 29 -1.84 1.02 16.22
N PHE A 30 -0.97 1.96 15.85
CA PHE A 30 -1.32 3.39 15.80
C PHE A 30 -1.75 3.86 14.40
N PHE A 31 -1.34 3.16 13.34
CA PHE A 31 -1.65 3.54 11.95
C PHE A 31 -1.67 2.32 11.03
N LYS A 32 -2.52 2.35 10.00
CA LYS A 32 -2.54 1.36 8.91
C LYS A 32 -2.79 2.04 7.57
N ILE A 33 -2.15 1.54 6.51
CA ILE A 33 -2.45 1.92 5.13
C ILE A 33 -3.40 0.85 4.55
N PRO A 34 -4.71 1.11 4.48
CA PRO A 34 -5.64 0.12 3.95
C PRO A 34 -5.32 -0.16 2.47
N TYR A 35 -5.56 -1.40 2.04
CA TYR A 35 -5.42 -1.87 0.66
C TYR A 35 -4.00 -1.89 0.07
N ILE A 36 -2.94 -1.57 0.83
CA ILE A 36 -1.56 -1.64 0.32
C ILE A 36 -1.20 -3.05 -0.19
N GLY A 37 -1.66 -4.10 0.49
CA GLY A 37 -1.49 -5.48 0.03
C GLY A 37 -2.22 -5.80 -1.29
N ALA A 38 -3.33 -5.11 -1.57
CA ALA A 38 -4.02 -5.24 -2.86
C ALA A 38 -3.21 -4.60 -3.99
N LEU A 39 -2.58 -3.44 -3.74
CA LEU A 39 -1.67 -2.80 -4.69
C LEU A 39 -0.45 -3.68 -4.99
N VAL A 40 0.18 -4.26 -3.96
CA VAL A 40 1.31 -5.18 -4.14
C VAL A 40 0.89 -6.41 -4.94
N ARG A 41 -0.28 -6.98 -4.63
CA ARG A 41 -0.82 -8.11 -5.41
C ARG A 41 -1.07 -7.75 -6.87
N PHE A 42 -1.60 -6.55 -7.15
CA PHE A 42 -1.80 -6.05 -8.50
C PHE A 42 -0.47 -5.89 -9.23
N ALA A 43 0.54 -5.29 -8.60
CA ALA A 43 1.88 -5.13 -9.16
C ALA A 43 2.56 -6.48 -9.49
N GLY A 44 2.18 -7.55 -8.79
CA GLY A 44 2.66 -8.90 -9.06
C GLY A 44 2.02 -9.61 -10.26
N THR A 45 0.97 -9.06 -10.88
CA THR A 45 0.39 -9.63 -12.12
C THR A 45 1.12 -9.10 -13.36
N VAL A 46 1.09 -9.86 -14.46
CA VAL A 46 1.69 -9.41 -15.73
C VAL A 46 1.05 -8.11 -16.22
N GLU A 47 -0.28 -8.02 -16.18
CA GLU A 47 -1.02 -6.82 -16.57
C GLU A 47 -0.68 -5.63 -15.66
N GLY A 48 -0.62 -5.86 -14.34
CA GLY A 48 -0.29 -4.80 -13.40
C GLY A 48 1.14 -4.30 -13.54
N LEU A 49 2.10 -5.20 -13.77
CA LEU A 49 3.47 -4.83 -14.09
C LEU A 49 3.54 -4.01 -15.39
N LEU A 50 2.84 -4.44 -16.44
CA LEU A 50 2.79 -3.71 -17.71
C LEU A 50 2.21 -2.31 -17.52
N VAL A 51 1.11 -2.17 -16.78
CA VAL A 51 0.53 -0.85 -16.46
C VAL A 51 1.53 0.01 -15.69
N LEU A 52 2.19 -0.54 -14.68
CA LEU A 52 3.17 0.19 -13.86
C LEU A 52 4.41 0.66 -14.64
N VAL A 53 4.74 0.02 -15.78
CA VAL A 53 5.86 0.43 -16.64
C VAL A 53 5.39 1.33 -17.78
N ILE A 54 4.32 0.94 -18.48
CA ILE A 54 3.83 1.64 -19.66
C ILE A 54 3.21 2.98 -19.27
N LEU A 55 2.46 3.07 -18.18
CA LEU A 55 1.82 4.31 -17.75
C LEU A 55 2.84 5.43 -17.49
N PRO A 56 3.90 5.25 -16.68
CA PRO A 56 4.91 6.30 -16.52
C PRO A 56 5.69 6.58 -17.80
N ALA A 57 5.97 5.56 -18.62
CA ALA A 57 6.63 5.78 -19.92
C ALA A 57 5.77 6.68 -20.85
N LEU A 58 4.45 6.45 -20.91
CA LEU A 58 3.53 7.27 -21.67
C LEU A 58 3.48 8.71 -21.15
N ILE A 59 3.46 8.90 -19.82
CA ILE A 59 3.51 10.25 -19.22
C ILE A 59 4.76 11.00 -19.66
N LEU A 60 5.93 10.34 -19.63
CA LEU A 60 7.19 10.94 -20.09
C LEU A 60 7.15 11.30 -21.58
N ILE A 61 6.63 10.41 -22.42
CA ILE A 61 6.49 10.67 -23.87
C ILE A 61 5.60 11.89 -24.12
N LEU A 62 4.46 11.99 -23.42
CA LEU A 62 3.54 13.13 -23.55
C LEU A 62 4.19 14.44 -23.11
N GLN A 63 5.01 14.41 -22.06
CA GLN A 63 5.79 15.57 -21.61
C GLN A 63 6.78 16.01 -22.69
N GLU A 64 7.55 15.09 -23.23
CA GLU A 64 8.55 15.37 -24.28
C GLU A 64 7.88 15.94 -25.55
N VAL A 65 6.77 15.34 -25.99
CA VAL A 65 6.01 15.83 -27.15
C VAL A 65 5.47 17.24 -26.90
N SER A 66 4.93 17.50 -25.70
CA SER A 66 4.46 18.83 -25.34
C SER A 66 5.60 19.86 -25.41
N GLU A 67 6.77 19.52 -24.87
CA GLU A 67 7.94 20.38 -24.88
C GLU A 67 8.43 20.70 -26.30
N ILE A 68 8.59 19.66 -27.13
CA ILE A 68 8.97 19.82 -28.55
C ILE A 68 7.98 20.74 -29.28
N THR A 69 6.68 20.52 -29.12
CA THR A 69 5.66 21.34 -29.80
C THR A 69 5.62 22.78 -29.31
N SER A 70 5.99 23.04 -28.06
CA SER A 70 6.13 24.41 -27.53
C SER A 70 7.32 25.13 -28.17
N GLN A 71 8.48 24.48 -28.21
CA GLN A 71 9.69 25.05 -28.82
C GLN A 71 9.48 25.36 -30.31
N MET A 72 8.77 24.49 -31.04
CA MET A 72 8.43 24.72 -32.45
C MET A 72 7.51 25.93 -32.67
N LYS A 73 6.67 26.28 -31.69
CA LYS A 73 5.82 27.48 -31.76
C LYS A 73 6.60 28.75 -31.45
N GLU A 74 7.57 28.69 -30.55
CA GLU A 74 8.39 29.85 -30.16
C GLU A 74 9.40 30.27 -31.23
N GLN A 75 9.85 29.35 -32.08
CA GLN A 75 10.73 29.69 -33.22
C GLN A 75 9.98 30.25 -34.44
N LYS A 76 8.64 30.31 -34.40
CA LYS A 76 7.77 30.79 -35.48
C LYS A 76 7.31 32.21 -35.21
#